data_AF-A0A522INM9-F1
#
_entry.id   AF-A0A522INM9-F1
#
_cell.length_a   1.000
_cell.length_b   1.000
_cell.length_c   1.000
_cell.angle_alpha   90.00
_cell.angle_beta   90.00
_cell.angle_gamma   90.00
#
_symmetry.space_group_name_H-M   'P 1'
#
loop_
_entity.id
_entity.type
_entity.pdbx_description
1 polymer ?
#
loop_
_entity_poly.entity_id
_entity_poly.type
_entity_poly.pdbx_seq_one_letter_code
_entity_poly.pdbx_strand_id
1 'polypeptide(L)'
;MTSTDPIADYLASLEHERRLSTHTLRGYTHELDELKKLAGARPLEKITPADVRVAVARAHAGGLSARSIAHRLSAWRAFYRWLAGRIELDANP
;
A
#
# COMPACT_ATOMS: atom_id res chain seq x y z
N MET A 1 11.67 -14.45 16.22
CA MET A 1 10.75 -14.58 15.08
C MET A 1 10.58 -13.19 14.52
N THR A 2 11.39 -12.81 13.52
CA THR A 2 11.27 -11.52 12.84
C THR A 2 9.88 -11.48 12.22
N SER A 3 8.98 -10.67 12.79
CA SER A 3 7.72 -10.35 12.15
C SER A 3 8.09 -9.63 10.86
N THR A 4 8.05 -10.34 9.75
CA THR A 4 8.38 -9.80 8.44
C THR A 4 7.47 -8.62 8.17
N ASP A 5 8.03 -7.43 7.96
CA ASP A 5 7.27 -6.25 7.53
C ASP A 5 7.00 -6.42 6.03
N PRO A 6 5.78 -6.81 5.61
CA PRO A 6 5.49 -7.08 4.20
C PRO A 6 5.72 -5.85 3.30
N ILE A 7 5.65 -4.63 3.86
CA ILE A 7 5.95 -3.41 3.10
C ILE A 7 7.46 -3.29 2.85
N ALA A 8 8.29 -3.62 3.82
CA ALA A 8 9.75 -3.60 3.64
C ALA A 8 10.18 -4.62 2.56
N ASP A 9 9.65 -5.84 2.63
CA ASP A 9 9.90 -6.88 1.63
C ASP A 9 9.43 -6.47 0.23
N TYR A 10 8.26 -5.84 0.15
CA TYR A 10 7.76 -5.34 -1.12
C TYR A 10 8.65 -4.25 -1.71
N LEU A 11 9.06 -3.26 -0.90
CA LEU A 11 9.96 -2.19 -1.35
C LEU A 11 11.31 -2.74 -1.81
N ALA A 12 11.88 -3.71 -1.08
CA ALA A 12 13.10 -4.41 -1.50
C ALA A 12 12.90 -5.14 -2.84
N SER A 13 11.76 -5.79 -3.05
CA SER A 13 11.46 -6.45 -4.34
C SER A 13 11.34 -5.44 -5.50
N LEU A 14 10.78 -4.24 -5.25
CA LEU A 14 10.69 -3.19 -6.26
C LEU A 14 12.06 -2.62 -6.64
N GLU A 15 12.96 -2.50 -5.66
CA GLU A 15 14.33 -2.03 -5.88
C GLU A 15 15.17 -3.07 -6.63
N HIS A 16 15.16 -4.32 -6.19
CA HIS A 16 16.06 -5.35 -6.72
C HIS A 16 15.53 -6.03 -7.99
N GLU A 17 14.25 -6.41 -8.01
CA GLU A 17 13.68 -7.17 -9.14
C GLU A 17 13.20 -6.24 -10.26
N ARG A 18 12.56 -5.13 -9.90
CA ARG A 18 11.96 -4.20 -10.88
C ARG A 18 12.83 -2.99 -11.22
N ARG A 19 13.93 -2.79 -10.49
CA ARG A 19 14.90 -1.68 -10.67
C ARG A 19 14.21 -0.32 -10.84
N LEU A 20 13.18 -0.08 -10.03
CA LEU A 20 12.48 1.21 -10.06
C LEU A 20 13.43 2.34 -9.66
N SER A 21 13.25 3.51 -10.28
CA SER A 21 14.04 4.69 -9.92
C SER A 21 13.82 5.06 -8.45
N THR A 22 14.83 5.66 -7.82
CA THR A 22 14.75 6.17 -6.43
C THR A 22 13.56 7.12 -6.23
N HIS A 23 13.24 7.92 -7.25
CA HIS A 23 12.08 8.83 -7.22
C HIS A 23 10.76 8.05 -7.15
N THR A 24 10.62 7.00 -7.96
CA THR A 24 9.44 6.13 -7.94
C THR A 24 9.33 5.37 -6.62
N LEU A 25 10.43 4.81 -6.11
CA LEU A 25 10.46 4.11 -4.82
C LEU A 25 10.02 5.02 -3.68
N ARG A 26 10.49 6.28 -3.63
CA ARG A 26 10.06 7.25 -2.61
C ARG A 26 8.56 7.50 -2.65
N GLY A 27 7.97 7.60 -3.85
CA GLY A 27 6.52 7.71 -4.01
C GLY A 27 5.80 6.49 -3.42
N TYR A 28 6.26 5.28 -3.75
CA TYR A 28 5.68 4.05 -3.20
C TYR A 28 5.83 3.97 -1.68
N THR A 29 6.99 4.29 -1.12
CA THR A 29 7.20 4.32 0.33
C THR A 29 6.20 5.24 1.02
N HIS A 30 6.02 6.46 0.51
CA HIS A 30 5.06 7.40 1.07
C HIS A 30 3.63 6.84 1.08
N GLU A 31 3.18 6.26 -0.05
CA GLU A 31 1.83 5.70 -0.12
C GLU A 31 1.66 4.47 0.77
N LEU A 32 2.70 3.65 0.94
CA LEU A 32 2.64 2.47 1.81
C LEU A 32 2.68 2.84 3.30
N ASP A 33 3.34 3.94 3.69
CA ASP A 33 3.25 4.47 5.05
C ASP A 33 1.83 4.93 5.38
N GLU A 34 1.12 5.50 4.40
CA GLU A 34 -0.27 5.90 4.55
C GLU A 34 -1.19 4.68 4.68
N LEU A 35 -0.85 3.57 4.02
CA LEU A 35 -1.53 2.29 4.22
C LEU A 35 -1.29 1.72 5.63
N LYS A 36 -0.06 1.81 6.15
CA LYS A 36 0.25 1.44 7.55
C LYS A 36 -0.59 2.24 8.54
N LYS A 37 -0.71 3.56 8.33
CA LYS A 37 -1.56 4.43 9.16
C LYS A 37 -3.03 4.02 9.09
N LEU A 38 -3.54 3.63 7.92
CA LEU A 38 -4.90 3.11 7.75
C LEU A 38 -5.13 1.81 8.53
N ALA A 39 -4.15 0.91 8.54
CA ALA A 39 -4.24 -0.35 9.27
C ALA A 39 -4.16 -0.15 10.78
N GLY A 40 -3.36 0.81 11.23
CA GLY A 40 -3.14 1.07 12.65
C GLY A 40 -2.49 -0.14 13.31
N ALA A 41 -3.14 -0.71 14.32
CA ALA A 41 -2.68 -1.93 14.99
C ALA A 41 -3.11 -3.23 14.27
N ARG A 42 -3.96 -3.14 13.24
CA ARG A 42 -4.42 -4.32 12.50
C ARG A 42 -3.33 -4.81 11.54
N PRO A 43 -3.24 -6.12 11.30
CA PRO A 43 -2.44 -6.64 10.19
C PRO A 43 -2.92 -6.09 8.84
N LEU A 44 -2.01 -5.88 7.88
CA LEU A 44 -2.34 -5.32 6.56
C LEU A 44 -3.29 -6.25 5.77
N GLU A 45 -3.23 -7.55 6.05
CA GLU A 45 -4.07 -8.60 5.49
C GLU A 45 -5.56 -8.41 5.86
N LYS A 46 -5.84 -7.69 6.94
CA LYS A 46 -7.19 -7.43 7.43
C LYS A 46 -7.78 -6.11 6.94
N ILE A 47 -7.06 -5.39 6.07
CA ILE A 47 -7.61 -4.21 5.40
C ILE A 47 -8.61 -4.66 4.34
N THR A 48 -9.78 -4.05 4.37
CA THR A 48 -10.87 -4.37 3.44
C THR A 48 -11.00 -3.34 2.31
N PRO A 49 -11.68 -3.68 1.20
CA PRO A 49 -12.04 -2.69 0.19
C PRO A 49 -12.88 -1.52 0.75
N ALA A 50 -13.66 -1.76 1.81
CA ALA A 50 -14.44 -0.72 2.47
C ALA A 50 -13.54 0.29 3.20
N ASP A 51 -12.52 -0.19 3.91
CA ASP A 51 -11.51 0.65 4.58
C ASP A 51 -10.82 1.57 3.56
N VAL A 52 -10.42 1.02 2.40
CA VAL A 52 -9.77 1.77 1.31
C VAL A 52 -10.70 2.86 0.77
N ARG A 53 -11.98 2.54 0.51
CA ARG A 53 -12.96 3.53 0.03
C ARG A 53 -13.16 4.67 1.02
N VAL A 54 -13.27 4.36 2.32
CA VAL A 54 -13.40 5.37 3.37
C VAL A 54 -12.15 6.23 3.47
N ALA A 55 -10.95 5.63 3.39
CA ALA A 55 -9.69 6.35 3.43
C ALA A 55 -9.55 7.34 2.26
N VAL A 56 -9.89 6.90 1.04
CA VAL A 56 -9.84 7.76 -0.16
C VAL A 56 -10.87 8.88 -0.08
N ALA A 57 -12.10 8.59 0.37
CA ALA A 57 -13.12 9.62 0.54
C ALA A 57 -12.68 10.70 1.55
N ARG A 58 -12.08 10.28 2.67
CA ARG A 58 -11.51 11.19 3.68
C ARG A 58 -10.36 12.02 3.12
N ALA A 59 -9.44 11.40 2.37
CA ALA A 59 -8.33 12.10 1.76
C ALA A 59 -8.80 13.15 0.74
N HIS A 60 -9.78 12.80 -0.09
CA HIS A 60 -10.41 13.74 -1.03
C HIS A 60 -11.08 14.92 -0.31
N ALA A 61 -11.86 14.65 0.73
CA ALA A 61 -12.47 15.69 1.56
C ALA A 61 -11.44 16.58 2.27
N GLY A 62 -10.26 16.02 2.58
CA GLY A 62 -9.10 16.74 3.12
C GLY A 62 -8.29 17.52 2.08
N GLY A 63 -8.75 17.63 0.84
CA GLY A 63 -8.12 18.43 -0.22
C GLY A 63 -7.09 17.68 -1.06
N LEU A 64 -6.96 16.36 -0.92
CA LEU A 64 -6.06 15.58 -1.76
C LEU A 64 -6.59 15.55 -3.21
N SER A 65 -5.74 15.92 -4.16
CA SER A 65 -6.12 15.96 -5.58
C SER A 65 -6.49 14.57 -6.11
N ALA A 66 -7.35 14.52 -7.14
CA ALA A 66 -7.69 13.28 -7.83
C ALA A 66 -6.45 12.53 -8.36
N ARG A 67 -5.43 13.27 -8.83
CA ARG A 67 -4.16 12.70 -9.30
C ARG A 67 -3.40 11.98 -8.17
N SER A 68 -3.33 12.60 -7.00
CA SER A 68 -2.67 12.03 -5.82
C SER A 68 -3.43 10.80 -5.30
N ILE A 69 -4.76 10.84 -5.29
CA ILE A 69 -5.59 9.67 -4.96
C ILE A 69 -5.35 8.51 -5.93
N ALA A 70 -5.28 8.80 -7.23
CA ALA A 70 -4.99 7.78 -8.24
C ALA A 70 -3.60 7.16 -8.03
N HIS A 71 -2.59 7.97 -7.67
CA HIS A 71 -1.25 7.48 -7.35
C HIS A 71 -1.26 6.56 -6.12
N ARG A 72 -1.91 6.98 -5.03
CA ARG A 72 -2.11 6.18 -3.81
C ARG A 72 -2.74 4.82 -4.09
N LEU A 73 -3.87 4.83 -4.80
CA LEU A 73 -4.58 3.60 -5.18
C LEU A 73 -3.73 2.68 -6.07
N SER A 74 -2.91 3.25 -6.96
CA SER A 74 -2.00 2.46 -7.80
C SER A 74 -0.97 1.72 -6.95
N ALA A 75 -0.32 2.42 -6.01
CA ALA A 75 0.66 1.84 -5.11
C ALA A 75 0.05 0.75 -4.22
N TRP A 76 -1.12 1.01 -3.61
CA TRP A 76 -1.81 0.05 -2.76
C TRP A 76 -2.23 -1.22 -3.51
N ARG A 77 -2.83 -1.07 -4.69
CA ARG A 77 -3.21 -2.23 -5.53
C ARG A 77 -2.01 -3.04 -5.97
N ALA A 78 -0.90 -2.39 -6.31
CA ALA A 78 0.33 -3.10 -6.68
C ALA A 78 0.89 -3.91 -5.50
N PHE A 79 0.87 -3.34 -4.30
CA PHE A 79 1.26 -4.03 -3.06
C PHE A 79 0.35 -5.23 -2.76
N TYR A 80 -0.97 -5.07 -2.75
CA TYR A 80 -1.87 -6.19 -2.44
C TYR A 80 -1.83 -7.30 -3.48
N ARG A 81 -1.64 -6.98 -4.77
CA ARG A 81 -1.37 -8.00 -5.80
C ARG A 81 -0.08 -8.78 -5.53
N TRP A 82 0.98 -8.10 -5.09
CA TRP A 82 2.25 -8.74 -4.74
C TRP A 82 2.12 -9.62 -3.48
N LEU A 83 1.35 -9.15 -2.49
CA LEU A 83 1.12 -9.83 -1.22
C LEU A 83 0.24 -11.08 -1.40
N ALA A 84 -0.82 -10.99 -2.22
CA ALA A 84 -1.70 -12.11 -2.57
C ALA A 84 -0.95 -13.28 -3.25
N GLY A 85 0.20 -13.02 -3.86
CA GLY A 85 1.06 -14.07 -4.44
C GLY A 85 1.96 -14.77 -3.41
N ARG A 86 1.97 -14.33 -2.15
CA ARG A 86 2.86 -14.82 -1.08
C ARG A 86 2.10 -15.39 0.11
N ILE A 87 0.93 -14.84 0.40
CA ILE A 87 0.07 -15.28 1.50
C ILE A 87 -1.39 -15.31 1.04
N GLU A 88 -2.20 -16.07 1.78
CA GLU A 88 -3.65 -16.04 1.63
C GLU A 88 -4.19 -14.72 2.22
N LEU A 89 -5.04 -14.04 1.45
CA LEU A 89 -5.69 -12.80 1.85
C LEU A 89 -7.20 -13.03 1.92
N ASP A 90 -7.83 -12.55 3.01
CA ASP A 90 -9.29 -12.58 3.16
C ASP A 90 -10.00 -11.73 2.09
N ALA A 91 -9.33 -10.69 1.59
CA ALA A 91 -9.77 -9.84 0.50
C ALA A 91 -8.56 -9.23 -0.22
N ASN A 92 -8.70 -8.94 -1.52
CA ASN A 92 -7.73 -8.16 -2.31
C ASN A 92 -8.30 -6.74 -2.54
N PRO A 93 -7.84 -5.73 -1.76
CA PRO A 93 -8.38 -4.37 -1.76
C PRO A 93 -8.11 -3.53 -3.02
#